data_AF-A0A7S0ASI8-F1
#
_entry.id   AF-A0A7S0ASI8-F1
#
_cell.length_a   1.000
_cell.length_b   1.000
_cell.length_c   1.000
_cell.angle_alpha   90.00
_cell.angle_beta   90.00
_cell.angle_gamma   90.00
#
_symmetry.space_group_name_H-M   'P 1'
#
loop_
_entity.id
_entity.type
_entity.pdbx_description
1 polymer ?
#
loop_
_entity_poly.entity_id
_entity_poly.type
_entity_poly.pdbx_seq_one_letter_code
_entity_poly.pdbx_strand_id
1 'polypeptide(L)'
;EWFNPLFLKDKANNWTTRAFVEEKTMPELYDLVNKYEPELIWSDGDWDAPDEYWNAPEFLAWYATKSTVADTAIWNDRWGKGITCHHGAYITCSDRFQPGKLVDKKWENALTVDPGSWGFNRNKTGV
;
A
#
# COMPACT_ATOMS: atom_id res chain seq x y z
N GLU A 1 8.20 -7.12 -1.95
CA GLU A 1 9.02 -8.20 -2.57
C GLU A 1 10.21 -8.52 -1.65
N TRP A 2 10.08 -9.46 -0.70
CA TRP A 2 11.01 -9.57 0.44
C TRP A 2 12.45 -9.97 0.08
N PHE A 3 12.63 -10.74 -0.99
CA PHE A 3 13.92 -11.31 -1.37
C PHE A 3 14.54 -10.64 -2.60
N ASN A 4 13.99 -9.49 -3.03
CA ASN A 4 14.57 -8.76 -4.15
C ASN A 4 15.97 -8.24 -3.74
N PRO A 5 17.05 -8.52 -4.51
CA PRO A 5 18.40 -8.08 -4.17
C PRO A 5 18.54 -6.56 -4.02
N LEU A 6 17.80 -5.77 -4.82
CA LEU A 6 17.80 -4.31 -4.71
C LEU A 6 17.15 -3.87 -3.40
N PHE A 7 16.03 -4.48 -3.01
CA PHE A 7 15.36 -4.18 -1.74
C PHE A 7 16.26 -4.48 -0.55
N LEU A 8 16.91 -5.65 -0.55
CA LEU A 8 17.85 -6.04 0.50
C LEU A 8 19.05 -5.10 0.59
N LYS A 9 19.55 -4.63 -0.55
CA LYS A 9 20.64 -3.65 -0.63
C LYS A 9 20.22 -2.29 -0.07
N ASP A 10 19.06 -1.78 -0.47
CA ASP A 10 18.54 -0.50 0.04
C ASP A 10 18.25 -0.58 1.54
N LYS A 11 17.71 -1.72 2.02
CA LYS A 11 17.54 -2.02 3.44
C LYS A 11 18.86 -2.01 4.20
N ALA A 12 19.89 -2.66 3.67
CA ALA A 12 21.23 -2.67 4.25
C ALA A 12 21.87 -1.27 4.27
N ASN A 13 21.49 -0.41 3.33
CA ASN A 13 21.89 1.00 3.27
C ASN A 13 20.97 1.92 4.09
N ASN A 14 20.19 1.39 5.03
CA ASN A 14 19.26 2.16 5.87
C ASN A 14 18.32 3.07 5.05
N TRP A 15 17.86 2.59 3.89
CA TRP A 15 16.93 3.31 3.00
C TRP A 15 17.48 4.62 2.41
N THR A 16 18.81 4.82 2.46
CA THR A 16 19.48 6.01 1.87
C THR A 16 19.69 5.89 0.37
N THR A 17 19.59 4.68 -0.18
CA THR A 17 19.52 4.40 -1.61
C THR A 17 18.11 3.92 -1.95
N ARG A 18 17.67 4.12 -3.20
CA ARG A 18 16.32 3.83 -3.67
C ARG A 18 16.30 3.00 -4.96
N ALA A 19 17.33 2.20 -5.20
CA ALA A 19 17.46 1.42 -6.44
C ALA A 19 16.27 0.47 -6.66
N PHE A 20 15.75 -0.15 -5.59
CA PHE A 20 14.56 -0.99 -5.68
C PHE A 20 13.33 -0.21 -6.10
N VAL A 21 13.17 1.01 -5.59
CA VAL A 21 12.01 1.85 -5.92
C VAL A 21 12.11 2.35 -7.35
N GLU A 22 13.28 2.86 -7.73
CA GLU A 22 13.53 3.46 -9.04
C GLU A 22 13.53 2.43 -10.18
N GLU A 23 14.08 1.23 -9.95
CA GLU A 23 14.27 0.23 -11.01
C GLU A 23 13.17 -0.83 -11.05
N LYS A 24 12.44 -1.04 -9.95
CA LYS A 24 11.47 -2.14 -9.83
C LYS A 24 10.06 -1.64 -9.49
N THR A 25 9.83 -1.15 -8.27
CA THR A 25 8.44 -0.96 -7.82
C THR A 25 7.75 0.23 -8.46
N MET A 26 8.46 1.36 -8.65
CA MET A 26 7.83 2.56 -9.20
C MET A 26 7.47 2.41 -10.68
N PRO A 27 8.37 1.93 -11.57
CA PRO A 27 7.98 1.68 -12.97
C PRO A 27 6.80 0.73 -13.11
N GLU A 28 6.76 -0.35 -12.32
CA GLU A 28 5.65 -1.30 -12.31
C GLU A 28 4.34 -0.65 -11.85
N LEU A 29 4.38 0.22 -10.85
CA LEU A 29 3.19 0.90 -10.34
C LEU A 29 2.61 1.88 -11.37
N TYR A 30 3.47 2.65 -12.05
CA TYR A 30 3.03 3.49 -13.17
C TYR A 30 2.49 2.67 -14.35
N ASP A 31 3.13 1.53 -14.69
CA ASP A 31 2.63 0.63 -15.74
C ASP A 31 1.24 0.08 -15.39
N LEU A 32 1.04 -0.37 -14.14
CA LEU A 32 -0.26 -0.84 -13.66
C LEU A 32 -1.35 0.21 -13.81
N VAL A 33 -1.07 1.46 -13.42
CA VAL A 33 -2.06 2.54 -13.54
C VAL A 33 -2.38 2.84 -15.00
N ASN A 34 -1.36 3.03 -15.83
CA ASN A 34 -1.56 3.40 -17.23
C ASN A 34 -2.20 2.29 -18.07
N LYS A 35 -2.02 1.03 -17.67
CA LYS A 35 -2.54 -0.12 -18.42
C LYS A 35 -3.93 -0.55 -18.00
N TYR A 36 -4.23 -0.48 -16.71
CA TYR A 36 -5.46 -1.04 -16.16
C TYR A 36 -6.43 0.02 -15.62
N GLU A 37 -5.99 1.28 -15.55
CA GLU A 37 -6.81 2.41 -15.10
C GLU A 37 -7.56 2.10 -13.79
N PRO A 38 -6.86 1.62 -12.74
CA PRO A 38 -7.52 1.27 -11.49
C PRO A 38 -7.98 2.54 -10.78
N GLU A 39 -9.25 2.62 -10.40
CA GLU A 39 -9.74 3.72 -9.54
C GLU A 39 -9.25 3.60 -8.10
N LEU A 40 -8.85 2.39 -7.67
CA LEU A 40 -8.32 2.12 -6.33
C LEU A 40 -6.93 1.48 -6.40
N ILE A 41 -5.97 2.06 -5.69
CA ILE A 41 -4.70 1.40 -5.35
C ILE A 41 -4.67 1.09 -3.87
N TRP A 42 -4.59 -0.20 -3.55
CA TRP A 42 -4.45 -0.71 -2.19
C TRP A 42 -3.02 -1.20 -1.97
N SER A 43 -2.21 -0.41 -1.29
CA SER A 43 -0.82 -0.73 -0.98
C SER A 43 -0.70 -1.56 0.31
N ASP A 44 0.37 -2.35 0.43
CA ASP A 44 0.74 -3.10 1.64
C ASP A 44 2.25 -3.31 1.65
N GLY A 45 2.82 -3.71 2.80
CA GLY A 45 4.26 -3.97 2.89
C GLY A 45 5.12 -2.79 3.30
N ASP A 46 4.52 -1.73 3.84
CA ASP A 46 5.15 -0.44 4.07
C ASP A 46 5.88 -0.29 5.42
N TRP A 47 5.77 -1.28 6.30
CA TRP A 47 6.26 -1.23 7.69
C TRP A 47 7.78 -1.04 7.84
N ASP A 48 8.58 -1.36 6.84
CA ASP A 48 10.04 -1.40 6.90
C ASP A 48 10.70 -0.03 6.69
N ALA A 49 10.12 0.81 5.82
CA ALA A 49 10.74 2.02 5.30
C ALA A 49 9.73 3.20 5.24
N PRO A 50 10.19 4.45 5.39
CA PRO A 50 9.31 5.62 5.38
C PRO A 50 8.78 5.91 3.96
N ASP A 51 7.76 6.74 3.85
CA ASP A 51 7.10 7.08 2.57
C ASP A 51 8.02 7.80 1.58
N GLU A 52 9.01 8.55 2.07
CA GLU A 52 9.99 9.21 1.18
C GLU A 52 10.92 8.21 0.49
N TYR A 53 11.22 7.08 1.14
CA TYR A 53 11.95 5.99 0.49
C TYR A 53 11.12 5.40 -0.64
N TRP A 54 9.84 5.11 -0.38
CA TRP A 54 8.90 4.59 -1.37
C TRP A 54 8.54 5.59 -2.47
N ASN A 55 8.92 6.87 -2.34
CA ASN A 55 8.53 7.95 -3.24
C ASN A 55 7.00 7.99 -3.41
N ALA A 56 6.29 7.72 -2.31
CA ALA A 56 4.84 7.63 -2.27
C ALA A 56 4.16 8.99 -2.44
N PRO A 57 4.61 10.10 -1.81
CA PRO A 57 3.99 11.41 -2.01
C PRO A 57 3.96 11.83 -3.48
N GLU A 58 5.06 11.66 -4.21
CA GLU A 58 5.18 11.99 -5.62
C GLU A 58 4.27 11.12 -6.49
N PHE A 59 4.27 9.81 -6.24
CA PHE A 59 3.42 8.88 -6.97
C PHE A 59 1.93 9.18 -6.75
N LEU A 60 1.51 9.36 -5.49
CA LEU A 60 0.12 9.63 -5.15
C LEU A 60 -0.34 10.99 -5.69
N ALA A 61 0.52 12.00 -5.67
CA ALA A 61 0.23 13.28 -6.30
C ALA A 61 0.03 13.13 -7.81
N TRP A 62 0.88 12.35 -8.49
CA TRP A 62 0.68 12.05 -9.91
C TRP A 62 -0.62 11.26 -10.14
N TYR A 63 -0.89 10.23 -9.34
CA TYR A 63 -2.08 9.40 -9.46
C TYR A 63 -3.37 10.21 -9.33
N ALA A 64 -3.42 11.13 -8.37
CA ALA A 64 -4.58 11.98 -8.11
C ALA A 64 -4.75 13.18 -9.05
N THR A 65 -3.76 13.50 -9.91
CA THR A 65 -3.81 14.74 -10.71
C THR A 65 -3.48 14.57 -12.19
N LYS A 66 -2.77 13.49 -12.56
CA LYS A 66 -2.20 13.30 -13.90
C LYS A 66 -2.44 11.90 -14.47
N SER A 67 -2.88 10.94 -13.67
CA SER A 67 -3.27 9.63 -14.21
C SER A 67 -4.54 9.75 -15.06
N THR A 68 -4.84 8.73 -15.87
CA THR A 68 -6.08 8.69 -16.66
C THR A 68 -7.34 8.57 -15.82
N VAL A 69 -7.19 8.28 -14.52
CA VAL A 69 -8.27 8.10 -13.54
C VAL A 69 -8.24 9.13 -12.41
N ALA A 70 -7.56 10.27 -12.62
CA ALA A 70 -7.34 11.28 -11.60
C ALA A 70 -8.63 11.73 -10.87
N ASP A 71 -9.76 11.81 -11.59
CA ASP A 71 -11.05 12.25 -11.02
C ASP A 71 -11.67 11.25 -10.04
N THR A 72 -11.32 9.95 -10.15
CA THR A 72 -11.87 8.87 -9.30
C THR A 72 -10.81 8.14 -8.47
N ALA A 73 -9.54 8.52 -8.62
CA ALA A 73 -8.40 7.92 -7.94
C ALA A 73 -8.52 7.97 -6.41
N ILE A 74 -8.51 6.80 -5.78
CA ILE A 74 -8.49 6.62 -4.32
C ILE A 74 -7.39 5.64 -3.91
N TRP A 75 -6.87 5.81 -2.69
CA TRP A 75 -5.81 4.97 -2.13
C TRP A 75 -5.94 4.85 -0.61
N ASN A 76 -5.46 3.73 -0.08
CA ASN A 76 -5.43 3.46 1.36
C ASN A 76 -4.29 4.22 2.07
N ASP A 77 -4.09 3.94 3.36
CA ASP A 77 -3.12 4.60 4.24
C ASP A 77 -1.82 3.84 4.50
N ARG A 78 -1.45 2.89 3.63
CA ARG A 78 -0.33 1.96 3.83
C ARG A 78 0.87 2.25 2.93
N TRP A 79 1.27 3.51 2.87
CA TRP A 79 2.28 4.01 1.93
C TRP A 79 3.63 4.35 2.57
N GLY A 80 3.82 4.02 3.84
CA GLY A 80 5.10 4.22 4.52
C GLY A 80 5.02 3.99 6.01
N LYS A 81 6.16 3.65 6.61
CA LYS A 81 6.29 3.50 8.05
C LYS A 81 5.86 4.77 8.78
N GLY A 82 4.84 4.66 9.62
CA GLY A 82 4.31 5.77 10.41
C GLY A 82 3.20 6.57 9.72
N ILE A 83 2.76 6.16 8.52
CA ILE A 83 1.73 6.84 7.74
C ILE A 83 0.33 6.27 8.00
N THR A 84 0.26 4.98 8.35
CA THR A 84 -0.98 4.26 8.63
C THR A 84 -1.81 4.96 9.70
N CYS A 85 -3.12 5.04 9.48
CA CYS A 85 -4.11 5.74 10.30
C CYS A 85 -4.00 7.27 10.28
N HIS A 86 -3.11 7.85 9.46
CA HIS A 86 -2.90 9.30 9.36
C HIS A 86 -3.19 9.84 7.94
N HIS A 87 -2.50 9.32 6.91
CA HIS A 87 -2.58 9.84 5.53
C HIS A 87 -3.15 8.81 4.56
N GLY A 88 -3.94 9.24 3.58
CA GLY A 88 -4.67 8.37 2.65
C GLY A 88 -6.04 8.96 2.31
N ALA A 89 -6.65 8.54 1.20
CA ALA A 89 -8.01 8.94 0.84
C ALA A 89 -9.03 8.36 1.85
N TYR A 90 -8.72 7.19 2.39
CA TYR A 90 -9.38 6.56 3.53
C TYR A 90 -8.34 5.86 4.41
N ILE A 91 -8.74 5.49 5.63
CA ILE A 91 -7.86 4.80 6.59
C ILE A 91 -8.21 3.31 6.71
N THR A 92 -7.19 2.49 6.84
CA THR A 92 -7.31 1.09 7.23
C THR A 92 -6.83 0.88 8.65
N CYS A 93 -5.91 1.71 9.18
CA CYS A 93 -5.33 1.68 10.54
C CYS A 93 -4.63 0.36 10.95
N SER A 94 -5.32 -0.78 10.88
CA SER A 94 -4.79 -2.11 11.14
C SER A 94 -5.55 -3.17 10.33
N ASP A 95 -5.00 -4.38 10.25
CA ASP A 95 -5.77 -5.52 9.73
C ASP A 95 -7.06 -5.71 10.52
N ARG A 96 -8.17 -6.00 9.82
CA ARG A 96 -9.50 -6.22 10.40
C ARG A 96 -10.00 -5.04 11.23
N PHE A 97 -9.59 -3.83 10.89
CA PHE A 97 -9.92 -2.62 11.64
C PHE A 97 -11.44 -2.44 11.76
N GLN A 98 -11.89 -2.27 13.00
CA GLN A 98 -13.26 -1.98 13.35
C GLN A 98 -13.25 -0.89 14.43
N PRO A 99 -13.57 0.38 14.09
CA PRO A 99 -13.35 1.51 15.00
C PRO A 99 -14.22 1.46 16.26
N GLY A 100 -15.34 0.73 16.26
CA GLY A 100 -16.25 0.58 17.42
C GLY A 100 -16.96 1.86 17.84
N LYS A 101 -16.65 2.99 17.19
CA LYS A 101 -17.23 4.31 17.35
C LYS A 101 -17.26 5.01 15.99
N LEU A 102 -17.97 6.13 15.92
CA LEU A 102 -17.91 7.01 14.75
C LEU A 102 -16.49 7.56 14.59
N VAL A 103 -15.99 7.56 13.36
CA VAL A 103 -14.69 8.09 12.95
C VAL A 103 -14.91 9.22 11.95
N ASP A 104 -14.12 10.27 12.09
CA ASP A 104 -14.26 11.51 11.29
C ASP A 104 -13.71 11.39 9.86
N LYS A 105 -13.02 10.28 9.56
CA LYS A 105 -12.45 9.98 8.25
C LYS A 105 -13.08 8.71 7.68
N LYS A 106 -13.20 8.65 6.35
CA LYS A 106 -13.59 7.42 5.63
C LYS A 106 -12.61 6.31 5.98
N TRP A 107 -13.11 5.09 6.15
CA TRP A 107 -12.32 3.93 6.53
C TRP A 107 -12.81 2.68 5.82
N GLU A 108 -11.96 1.66 5.78
CA GLU A 108 -12.24 0.37 5.16
C GLU A 108 -11.89 -0.77 6.14
N ASN A 109 -12.69 -1.84 6.11
CA ASN A 109 -12.38 -3.10 6.79
C ASN A 109 -12.07 -4.19 5.76
N ALA A 110 -10.81 -4.59 5.66
CA ALA A 110 -10.45 -5.87 5.08
C ALA A 110 -10.51 -6.94 6.18
N LEU A 111 -11.37 -7.95 6.02
CA LEU A 111 -11.51 -9.04 6.98
C LEU A 111 -11.44 -10.41 6.31
N THR A 112 -10.97 -11.38 7.09
CA THR A 112 -10.80 -12.77 6.67
C THR A 112 -11.91 -13.64 7.24
N VAL A 113 -12.51 -14.51 6.42
CA VAL A 113 -13.37 -15.60 6.92
C VAL A 113 -12.54 -16.60 7.74
N ASP A 114 -11.27 -16.82 7.34
CA ASP A 114 -10.29 -17.51 8.16
C ASP A 114 -9.48 -16.56 9.05
N PRO A 115 -9.67 -16.54 10.38
CA PRO A 115 -8.85 -15.69 11.25
C PRO A 115 -7.34 -15.96 11.12
N GLY A 116 -6.93 -17.14 10.67
CA GLY A 116 -5.52 -17.51 10.49
C GLY A 116 -4.94 -17.25 9.09
N SER A 117 -5.74 -16.82 8.10
CA SER A 117 -5.23 -16.70 6.73
C SER A 117 -5.97 -15.67 5.87
N TRP A 118 -5.18 -14.87 5.15
CA TRP A 118 -5.64 -14.07 4.00
C TRP A 118 -5.69 -14.89 2.71
N GLY A 119 -4.79 -15.87 2.58
CA GLY A 119 -4.69 -16.74 1.42
C GLY A 119 -5.43 -18.07 1.61
N PHE A 120 -5.25 -18.97 0.65
CA PHE A 120 -5.80 -20.32 0.75
C PHE A 120 -5.11 -21.13 1.85
N ASN A 121 -5.90 -21.73 2.75
CA ASN A 121 -5.44 -22.60 3.82
C ASN A 121 -6.08 -23.99 3.71
N ARG A 122 -5.29 -24.98 3.24
CA ARG A 122 -5.75 -26.37 3.04
C ARG A 122 -6.24 -27.08 4.31
N ASN A 123 -5.75 -26.65 5.48
CA ASN A 123 -6.09 -27.29 6.75
C ASN A 123 -7.38 -26.76 7.35
N LYS A 124 -7.95 -25.71 6.74
CA LYS A 124 -9.21 -25.16 7.19
C LYS A 124 -10.36 -25.97 6.61
N THR A 125 -10.96 -26.78 7.46
CA THR A 125 -12.31 -27.27 7.26
C THR A 125 -13.27 -26.16 7.72
N GLY A 126 -14.42 -26.00 7.05
CA GLY A 126 -15.36 -24.91 7.33
C GLY A 126 -15.78 -24.81 8.80
N VAL A 127 -16.30 -23.63 9.17
CA VAL A 127 -16.74 -23.25 10.54
C VAL A 127 -17.52 -24.37 11.23
#